data_AF-A0AAV9U7X6-F1
#
_entry.id   AF-A0AAV9U7X6-F1
#
_cell.length_a   1.000
_cell.length_b   1.000
_cell.length_c   1.000
_cell.angle_alpha   90.00
_cell.angle_beta   90.00
_cell.angle_gamma   90.00
#
_symmetry.space_group_name_H-M   'P 1'
#
loop_
_entity.id
_entity.type
_entity.pdbx_description
1 polymer ?
#
loop_
_entity_poly.entity_id
_entity_poly.type
_entity_poly.pdbx_seq_one_letter_code
_entity_poly.pdbx_strand_id
1 'polypeptide(L)'
;MASIFLRRGTFAASPVASLLSRPLFYHQPIAYSSILSFLAPTLTIGLRINIPPIISDLWESILKAVPKKKQSHSRKRMRQLAGKALEDIKALNECPGCGSLKRSHHLCPTCVNEIRQMWKDGVGQGSSSAPALSEPSVSDTRGSSNLP
;
A
#
# COMPACT_ATOMS: atom_id res chain seq x y z
N MET A 1 -30.39 29.56 -25.11
CA MET A 1 -28.92 29.69 -25.11
C MET A 1 -28.48 30.23 -23.76
N ALA A 2 -28.28 29.35 -22.77
CA ALA A 2 -27.93 29.73 -21.41
C ALA A 2 -26.44 29.39 -21.16
N SER A 3 -25.63 30.44 -21.03
CA SER A 3 -24.19 30.33 -20.79
C SER A 3 -23.93 30.09 -19.30
N ILE A 4 -23.57 28.86 -18.94
CA ILE A 4 -23.12 28.52 -17.59
C ILE A 4 -21.62 28.85 -17.49
N PHE A 5 -21.31 29.91 -16.74
CA PHE A 5 -19.95 30.31 -16.39
C PHE A 5 -19.23 29.20 -15.61
N LEU A 6 -18.19 28.61 -16.19
CA LEU A 6 -17.25 27.77 -15.44
C LEU A 6 -16.41 28.65 -14.50
N ARG A 7 -16.64 28.53 -13.19
CA ARG A 7 -15.72 28.99 -12.16
C ARG A 7 -14.42 28.18 -12.26
N ARG A 8 -13.39 28.78 -12.85
CA ARG A 8 -12.00 28.34 -12.75
C ARG A 8 -11.54 28.54 -11.31
N GLY A 9 -11.49 27.46 -10.53
CA GLY A 9 -10.83 27.43 -9.22
C GLY A 9 -9.32 27.55 -9.41
N THR A 10 -8.74 28.63 -8.89
CA THR A 10 -7.30 28.81 -8.75
C THR A 10 -6.79 27.90 -7.63
N PHE A 11 -6.13 26.80 -8.00
CA PHE A 11 -5.37 26.00 -7.04
C PHE A 11 -4.07 26.72 -6.72
N ALA A 12 -3.97 27.22 -5.48
CA ALA A 12 -2.72 27.68 -4.92
C ALA A 12 -1.78 26.47 -4.75
N ALA A 13 -0.68 26.46 -5.49
CA ALA A 13 0.38 25.47 -5.33
C ALA A 13 1.38 26.01 -4.30
N SER A 14 1.40 25.42 -3.11
CA SER A 14 2.50 25.61 -2.15
C SER A 14 3.73 24.82 -2.63
N PRO A 15 4.93 25.42 -2.71
CA PRO A 15 6.15 24.72 -3.07
C PRO A 15 6.69 23.99 -1.85
N VAL A 16 6.46 22.68 -1.75
CA VAL A 16 7.14 21.88 -0.75
C VAL A 16 8.55 21.62 -1.26
N ALA A 17 9.48 22.39 -0.73
CA ALA A 17 10.90 22.12 -0.82
C ALA A 17 11.17 20.68 -0.36
N SER A 18 11.84 19.91 -1.20
CA SER A 18 12.56 18.71 -0.78
C SER A 18 13.83 18.62 -1.59
N LEU A 19 14.80 19.38 -1.08
CA LEU A 19 16.22 19.12 -1.26
C LEU A 19 16.51 17.74 -0.69
N LEU A 20 16.56 16.73 -1.56
CA LEU A 20 17.25 15.48 -1.26
C LEU A 20 18.31 15.29 -2.34
N SER A 21 19.46 15.85 -1.99
CA SER A 21 20.79 15.30 -2.24
C SER A 21 20.75 13.83 -2.63
N ARG A 22 20.89 13.56 -3.94
CA ARG A 22 21.36 12.25 -4.41
C ARG A 22 22.88 12.27 -4.32
N PRO A 23 23.52 11.58 -3.35
CA PRO A 23 24.94 11.36 -3.45
C PRO A 23 25.19 10.52 -4.70
N LEU A 24 25.97 11.08 -5.61
CA LEU A 24 26.61 10.36 -6.68
C LEU A 24 27.32 9.17 -6.04
N PHE A 25 26.85 7.95 -6.33
CA PHE A 25 27.60 6.74 -6.05
C PHE A 25 28.91 6.85 -6.84
N TYR A 26 29.94 7.28 -6.12
CA TYR A 26 31.34 7.15 -6.48
C TYR A 26 31.61 5.66 -6.68
N HIS A 27 31.50 5.21 -7.92
CA HIS A 27 32.01 3.91 -8.32
C HIS A 27 33.53 4.00 -8.25
N GLN A 28 34.13 3.37 -7.23
CA GLN A 28 35.56 3.15 -7.19
C GLN A 28 35.99 2.32 -8.40
N PRO A 29 36.98 2.75 -9.21
CA PRO A 29 37.68 1.86 -10.09
C PRO A 29 38.69 1.08 -9.25
N ILE A 30 38.41 -0.19 -8.99
CA ILE A 30 39.42 -1.12 -8.51
C ILE A 30 40.44 -1.25 -9.63
N ALA A 31 41.61 -0.65 -9.41
CA ALA A 31 42.77 -0.80 -10.26
C ALA A 31 43.21 -2.27 -10.22
N TYR A 32 42.92 -3.01 -11.28
CA TYR A 32 43.48 -4.33 -11.49
C TYR A 32 44.85 -4.15 -12.14
N SER A 33 45.87 -4.41 -11.33
CA SER A 33 47.26 -4.51 -11.73
C SER A 33 47.42 -5.54 -12.84
N SER A 34 48.10 -5.09 -13.88
CA SER A 34 48.71 -5.90 -14.92
C SER A 34 49.50 -7.04 -14.31
N ILE A 35 49.18 -8.29 -14.62
CA ILE A 35 50.12 -9.40 -14.61
C ILE A 35 49.56 -10.56 -15.43
N LEU A 36 50.31 -10.84 -16.49
CA LEU A 36 50.42 -12.08 -17.26
C LEU A 36 49.26 -12.50 -18.17
N SER A 37 49.42 -12.09 -19.43
CA SER A 37 49.46 -13.00 -20.58
C SER A 37 49.81 -14.43 -20.20
N PHE A 38 48.83 -15.33 -20.27
CA PHE A 38 49.08 -16.69 -20.72
C PHE A 38 47.87 -17.23 -21.46
N LEU A 39 48.14 -17.59 -22.72
CA LEU A 39 47.39 -18.51 -23.55
C LEU A 39 45.95 -18.06 -23.86
N ALA A 40 45.83 -17.17 -24.84
CA ALA A 40 44.62 -17.10 -25.65
C ALA A 40 44.48 -18.45 -26.38
N PRO A 41 43.51 -19.33 -26.04
CA PRO A 41 43.12 -20.30 -27.01
C PRO A 41 42.40 -19.48 -28.08
N THR A 42 42.94 -19.43 -29.28
CA THR A 42 42.23 -18.96 -30.48
C THR A 42 41.09 -19.90 -30.77
N LEU A 43 40.10 -19.96 -29.87
CA LEU A 43 38.79 -20.52 -30.13
C LEU A 43 38.05 -19.50 -30.98
N THR A 44 38.43 -19.44 -32.26
CA THR A 44 37.49 -19.13 -33.33
C THR A 44 36.48 -20.28 -33.46
N ILE A 45 35.88 -20.68 -32.33
CA ILE A 45 34.64 -21.45 -32.34
C ILE A 45 33.62 -20.43 -32.77
N GLY A 46 33.28 -20.43 -34.05
CA GLY A 46 32.00 -19.91 -34.48
C GLY A 46 30.94 -20.66 -33.68
N LEU A 47 30.50 -20.11 -32.55
CA LEU A 47 29.27 -20.53 -31.90
C LEU A 47 28.18 -20.24 -32.92
N ARG A 48 27.86 -21.25 -33.75
CA ARG A 48 26.55 -21.37 -34.33
C ARG A 48 25.65 -21.66 -33.14
N ILE A 49 25.20 -20.59 -32.49
CA ILE A 49 24.13 -20.66 -31.51
C ILE A 49 22.95 -21.17 -32.32
N ASN A 50 22.72 -22.49 -32.29
CA ASN A 50 21.47 -23.07 -32.73
C ASN A 50 20.48 -22.60 -31.67
N ILE A 51 19.96 -21.38 -31.86
CA ILE A 51 19.01 -20.77 -30.94
C ILE A 51 17.78 -21.69 -31.02
N PRO A 52 17.48 -22.47 -29.97
CA PRO A 52 16.28 -23.27 -29.97
C PRO A 52 15.09 -22.31 -30.17
N PRO A 53 14.09 -22.67 -30.99
CA PRO A 53 12.96 -21.79 -31.34
C PRO A 53 12.17 -21.30 -30.11
N ILE A 54 12.36 -21.96 -28.97
CA ILE A 54 11.81 -21.58 -27.67
C ILE A 54 12.27 -20.18 -27.23
N ILE A 55 13.49 -19.77 -27.57
CA ILE A 55 14.03 -18.46 -27.15
C ILE A 55 13.46 -17.35 -28.04
N SER A 56 13.30 -17.58 -29.36
CA SER A 56 12.64 -16.61 -30.24
C SER A 56 11.19 -16.35 -29.83
N ASP A 57 10.46 -17.40 -29.45
CA ASP A 57 9.06 -17.28 -29.02
C ASP A 57 8.92 -16.51 -27.69
N LEU A 58 9.91 -16.65 -26.80
CA LEU A 58 9.97 -15.92 -25.53
C LEU A 58 10.16 -14.40 -25.76
N TRP A 59 11.00 -14.02 -26.72
CA TRP A 59 11.24 -12.60 -27.05
C TRP A 59 10.01 -11.94 -27.67
N GLU A 60 9.28 -12.63 -28.55
CA GLU A 60 8.03 -12.11 -29.12
C GLU A 60 6.95 -11.92 -28.06
N SER A 61 6.82 -12.86 -27.12
CA SER A 61 5.86 -12.77 -26.02
C SER A 61 6.15 -11.57 -25.12
N ILE A 62 7.41 -11.36 -24.73
CA ILE A 62 7.82 -10.24 -23.87
C ILE A 62 7.60 -8.89 -24.58
N LEU A 63 7.99 -8.78 -25.85
CA LEU A 63 7.82 -7.54 -26.61
C LEU A 63 6.34 -7.22 -26.88
N LYS A 64 5.48 -8.24 -27.03
CA LYS A 64 4.03 -8.07 -27.26
C LYS A 64 3.21 -7.87 -25.98
N ALA A 65 3.72 -8.27 -24.82
CA ALA A 65 3.05 -8.13 -23.52
C ALA A 65 3.04 -6.68 -22.97
N VAL A 66 3.82 -5.76 -23.56
CA VAL A 66 3.88 -4.36 -23.12
C VAL A 66 2.59 -3.62 -23.50
N PRO A 67 1.92 -2.94 -22.56
CA PRO A 67 0.76 -2.11 -22.87
C PRO A 67 1.09 -1.08 -23.95
N LYS A 68 0.42 -1.18 -25.10
CA LYS A 68 0.69 -0.29 -26.25
C LYS A 68 0.42 1.19 -25.96
N LYS A 69 -0.54 1.46 -25.06
CA LYS A 69 -1.02 2.80 -24.72
C LYS A 69 -1.38 2.90 -23.24
N LYS A 70 -1.21 4.10 -22.67
CA LYS A 70 -1.68 4.44 -21.32
C LYS A 70 -3.21 4.33 -21.27
N GLN A 71 -3.74 3.69 -20.23
CA GLN A 71 -5.19 3.61 -20.01
C GLN A 71 -5.77 5.00 -19.70
N SER A 72 -7.01 5.25 -20.16
CA SER A 72 -7.72 6.49 -19.84
C SER A 72 -8.11 6.55 -18.35
N HIS A 73 -8.31 7.77 -17.84
CA HIS A 73 -8.72 7.96 -16.45
C HIS A 73 -10.04 7.24 -16.13
N SER A 74 -11.01 7.26 -17.04
CA SER A 74 -12.29 6.55 -16.89
C SER A 74 -12.13 5.03 -16.78
N ARG A 75 -11.36 4.41 -17.69
CA ARG A 75 -11.09 2.95 -17.66
C ARG A 75 -10.35 2.53 -16.39
N LYS A 76 -9.40 3.35 -15.93
CA LYS A 76 -8.71 3.13 -14.65
C LYS A 76 -9.69 3.19 -13.48
N ARG A 77 -10.53 4.23 -13.40
CA ARG A 77 -11.51 4.42 -12.32
C ARG A 77 -12.52 3.28 -12.28
N MET A 78 -13.09 2.88 -13.42
CA MET A 78 -14.03 1.75 -13.48
C MET A 78 -13.40 0.46 -12.95
N ARG A 79 -12.16 0.14 -13.36
CA ARG A 79 -11.43 -1.03 -12.83
C ARG A 79 -11.10 -0.93 -11.34
N GLN A 80 -10.97 0.27 -10.79
CA GLN A 80 -10.63 0.50 -9.38
C GLN A 80 -11.86 0.49 -8.47
N LEU A 81 -13.03 0.93 -8.96
CA LEU A 81 -14.24 1.04 -8.14
C LEU A 81 -15.24 -0.11 -8.36
N ALA A 82 -15.19 -0.80 -9.50
CA ALA A 82 -16.12 -1.90 -9.77
C ALA A 82 -15.86 -3.06 -8.78
N GLY A 83 -16.81 -3.29 -7.87
CA GLY A 83 -16.81 -4.41 -6.93
C GLY A 83 -15.67 -4.39 -5.90
N LYS A 84 -15.05 -3.23 -5.68
CA LYS A 84 -13.93 -3.03 -4.74
C LYS A 84 -14.27 -2.04 -3.63
N ALA A 85 -15.56 -1.82 -3.40
CA ALA A 85 -16.02 -1.03 -2.27
C ALA A 85 -15.65 -1.77 -0.97
N LEU A 86 -15.35 -1.00 0.08
CA LEU A 86 -15.21 -1.57 1.41
C LEU A 86 -16.60 -1.97 1.89
N GLU A 87 -16.80 -3.26 2.19
CA GLU A 87 -18.07 -3.76 2.69
C GLU A 87 -18.26 -3.35 4.15
N ASP A 88 -19.47 -2.90 4.47
CA ASP A 88 -19.82 -2.51 5.83
C ASP A 88 -19.89 -3.74 6.73
N ILE A 89 -19.23 -3.66 7.88
CA ILE A 89 -19.26 -4.72 8.88
C ILE A 89 -20.57 -4.58 9.66
N LYS A 90 -21.56 -5.40 9.33
CA LYS A 90 -22.88 -5.43 10.01
C LYS A 90 -22.90 -6.22 11.32
N ALA A 91 -21.87 -7.01 11.57
CA ALA A 91 -21.83 -7.97 12.68
C ALA A 91 -21.16 -7.39 13.94
N LEU A 92 -21.71 -6.28 14.45
CA LEU A 92 -21.27 -5.62 15.69
C LEU A 92 -22.37 -5.75 16.75
N ASN A 93 -21.98 -6.21 17.94
CA ASN A 93 -22.85 -6.33 19.11
C ASN A 93 -22.21 -5.58 20.29
N GLU A 94 -22.99 -5.20 21.28
CA GLU A 94 -22.47 -4.62 22.52
C GLU A 94 -21.80 -5.69 23.41
N CYS A 95 -20.80 -5.27 24.18
CA CYS A 95 -20.13 -6.14 25.14
C CYS A 95 -20.95 -6.24 26.45
N PRO A 96 -21.23 -7.46 26.97
CA PRO A 96 -21.95 -7.62 28.24
C PRO A 96 -21.14 -7.19 29.48
N GLY A 97 -19.83 -6.98 29.36
CA GLY A 97 -18.96 -6.55 30.45
C GLY A 97 -18.81 -5.03 30.52
N CYS A 98 -18.25 -4.42 29.48
CA CYS A 98 -17.93 -2.98 29.45
C CYS A 98 -18.90 -2.12 28.61
N GLY A 99 -19.89 -2.71 27.94
CA GLY A 99 -20.84 -1.99 27.08
C GLY A 99 -20.28 -1.50 25.73
N SER A 100 -18.97 -1.61 25.47
CA SER A 100 -18.38 -1.17 24.19
C SER A 100 -18.77 -2.08 23.02
N LEU A 101 -18.84 -1.51 21.80
CA LEU A 101 -19.10 -2.26 20.58
C LEU A 101 -17.98 -3.27 20.29
N LYS A 102 -18.34 -4.51 20.01
CA LYS A 102 -17.42 -5.60 19.65
C LYS A 102 -17.94 -6.37 18.44
N ARG A 103 -17.07 -7.14 17.79
CA ARG A 103 -17.46 -8.04 16.71
C ARG A 103 -18.23 -9.26 17.24
N SER A 104 -19.23 -9.72 16.50
CA SER A 104 -19.96 -10.97 16.80
C SER A 104 -18.99 -12.16 16.89
N HIS A 105 -19.16 -13.05 17.87
CA HIS A 105 -18.30 -14.22 18.11
C HIS A 105 -16.83 -13.93 18.50
N HIS A 106 -16.44 -12.68 18.70
CA HIS A 106 -15.14 -12.33 19.25
C HIS A 106 -15.26 -11.84 20.70
N LEU A 107 -14.19 -12.07 21.47
CA LEU A 107 -14.01 -11.46 22.79
C LEU A 107 -13.84 -9.95 22.64
N CYS A 108 -14.28 -9.19 23.64
CA CYS A 108 -14.12 -7.74 23.63
C CYS A 108 -12.63 -7.39 23.76
N PRO A 109 -12.07 -6.54 22.87
CA PRO A 109 -10.67 -6.14 22.97
C PRO A 109 -10.38 -5.40 24.27
N THR A 110 -11.31 -4.55 24.75
CA THR A 110 -11.16 -3.76 25.98
C THR A 110 -11.06 -4.67 27.21
N CYS A 111 -12.10 -5.47 27.48
CA CYS A 111 -12.10 -6.37 28.65
C CYS A 111 -10.92 -7.35 28.64
N VAL A 112 -10.57 -7.89 27.47
CA VAL A 112 -9.44 -8.81 27.36
C VAL A 112 -8.12 -8.11 27.68
N ASN A 113 -7.94 -6.85 27.26
CA ASN A 113 -6.74 -6.10 27.57
C ASN A 113 -6.64 -5.76 29.06
N GLU A 114 -7.73 -5.36 29.69
CA GLU A 114 -7.80 -5.09 31.14
C GLU A 114 -7.47 -6.34 31.95
N ILE A 115 -8.12 -7.48 31.68
CA ILE A 115 -7.87 -8.74 32.39
C ILE A 115 -6.43 -9.20 32.17
N ARG A 116 -5.90 -9.06 30.94
CA ARG A 116 -4.49 -9.38 30.65
C ARG A 116 -3.52 -8.48 31.42
N GLN A 117 -3.83 -7.19 31.58
CA GLN A 117 -3.03 -6.28 32.39
C GLN A 117 -3.08 -6.70 33.86
N MET A 118 -4.27 -6.93 34.40
CA MET A 118 -4.44 -7.40 35.78
C MET A 118 -3.63 -8.67 36.09
N TRP A 119 -3.58 -9.64 35.15
CA TRP A 119 -2.77 -10.84 35.34
C TRP A 119 -1.27 -10.61 35.20
N LYS A 120 -0.85 -9.64 34.38
CA LYS A 120 0.57 -9.23 34.29
C LYS A 120 1.02 -8.50 35.56
N ASP A 121 0.12 -7.72 36.14
CA ASP A 121 0.35 -6.91 37.34
C ASP A 121 0.21 -7.74 38.64
N GLY A 122 -0.11 -9.03 38.51
CA GLY A 122 -0.28 -9.96 39.63
C GLY A 122 0.89 -9.90 40.62
N VAL A 123 0.55 -9.76 41.91
CA VAL A 123 1.45 -9.85 43.08
C VAL A 123 2.09 -8.53 43.56
N GLY A 124 1.63 -7.36 43.09
CA GLY A 124 1.76 -6.14 43.91
C GLY A 124 1.99 -4.86 43.13
N GLN A 125 0.90 -4.16 42.83
CA GLN A 125 0.72 -2.73 43.08
C GLN A 125 -0.60 -2.30 42.43
N GLY A 126 -1.57 -1.94 43.27
CA GLY A 126 -2.76 -1.23 42.81
C GLY A 126 -2.37 0.20 42.48
N SER A 127 -2.09 0.49 41.21
CA SER A 127 -2.00 1.87 40.73
C SER A 127 -3.20 2.18 39.84
N SER A 128 -4.05 3.02 40.40
CA SER A 128 -5.07 3.82 39.75
C SER A 128 -4.63 4.33 38.37
N SER A 129 -5.16 3.73 37.32
CA SER A 129 -5.42 4.46 36.09
C SER A 129 -6.89 4.22 35.77
N ALA A 130 -7.74 5.11 36.27
CA ALA A 130 -9.06 5.27 35.71
C ALA A 130 -8.85 5.56 34.22
N PRO A 131 -9.26 4.69 33.30
CA PRO A 131 -9.26 5.07 31.90
C PRO A 131 -10.28 6.18 31.81
N ALA A 132 -9.78 7.37 31.46
CA ALA A 132 -10.59 8.53 31.17
C ALA A 132 -11.80 8.07 30.34
N LEU A 133 -12.96 8.50 30.80
CA LEU A 133 -14.20 8.48 30.04
C LEU A 133 -13.97 9.28 28.75
N SER A 134 -13.32 8.69 27.75
CA SER A 134 -13.48 9.17 26.39
C SER A 134 -14.87 8.71 25.99
N GLU A 135 -15.84 9.62 26.17
CA GLU A 135 -17.06 9.57 25.38
C GLU A 135 -16.63 9.21 23.95
N PRO A 136 -17.09 8.09 23.37
CA PRO A 136 -17.21 8.08 21.93
C PRO A 136 -18.30 9.11 21.65
N SER A 137 -17.88 10.33 21.33
CA SER A 137 -18.73 11.33 20.70
C SER A 137 -19.20 10.75 19.37
N VAL A 138 -20.28 9.97 19.43
CA VAL A 138 -21.10 9.61 18.26
C VAL A 138 -21.89 10.87 17.91
N SER A 139 -21.17 11.86 17.42
CA SER A 139 -21.74 12.97 16.68
C SER A 139 -21.31 12.78 15.23
N ASP A 140 -21.98 11.90 14.52
CA ASP A 140 -22.02 11.96 13.06
C ASP A 140 -23.40 11.55 12.56
N THR A 141 -24.20 12.61 12.42
CA THR A 141 -25.25 12.83 11.42
C THR A 141 -26.17 11.66 11.07
N ARG A 142 -27.38 11.75 11.63
CA ARG A 142 -28.61 11.29 10.97
C ARG A 142 -28.77 12.10 9.67
N GLY A 143 -28.08 11.68 8.63
CA GLY A 143 -28.03 12.31 7.31
C GLY A 143 -28.61 11.41 6.23
N SER A 144 -29.94 11.45 6.12
CA SER A 144 -30.69 11.38 4.86
C SER A 144 -30.20 10.44 3.75
N SER A 145 -30.89 9.31 3.61
CA SER A 145 -31.55 8.98 2.34
C SER A 145 -32.65 7.94 2.57
N ASN A 146 -33.82 8.42 3.01
CA ASN A 146 -35.04 7.93 2.38
C ASN A 146 -34.90 8.24 0.89
N LEU A 147 -35.09 7.25 0.02
CA LEU A 147 -35.86 7.36 -1.23
C LEU A 147 -36.07 5.92 -1.78
N PRO A 148 -37.10 5.71 -2.63
CA PRO A 148 -37.92 4.50 -2.72
C PRO A 148 -37.24 3.24 -3.25
#